data_AF-A0AA42PIS3-F1
#
_entry.id   AF-A0AA42PIS3-F1
#
_cell.length_a   1.000
_cell.length_b   1.000
_cell.length_c   1.000
_cell.angle_alpha   90.00
_cell.angle_beta   90.00
_cell.angle_gamma   90.00
#
_symmetry.space_group_name_H-M   'P 1'
#
loop_
_entity.id
_entity.type
_entity.pdbx_description
1 polymer ?
#
loop_
_entity_poly.entity_id
_entity_poly.type
_entity_poly.pdbx_seq_one_letter_code
_entity_poly.pdbx_strand_id
1 'polypeptide(L)'
;MLIMGGCGGSAPKATFETSPALSDADLKGLYPGTLLTQVVFEDIDGAGLLLLSRSESTMPAEGDEDPVEQITLRAELYRRADQAAPWTSRWSVDDPIQCEGLDLDAGYFLDQVTATDLDNDGRAELTLASHSFCGGGVDPQQLRIGLRQGEQYYEVRGESLVEVEGDAPFGGERQDDSALASASPVLRAHVDKVWEAIKRGPPGAP
;
A
#
# COMPACT_ATOMS: atom_id res chain seq x y z
N MET A 1 16.53 -56.40 19.17
CA MET A 1 15.34 -55.86 18.47
C MET A 1 14.61 -54.96 19.47
N LEU A 2 14.81 -53.64 19.36
CA LEU A 2 14.00 -52.64 20.06
C LEU A 2 14.04 -51.38 19.20
N ILE A 3 12.90 -51.10 18.58
CA ILE A 3 12.62 -49.91 17.80
C ILE A 3 11.96 -48.93 18.76
N MET A 4 12.60 -47.79 19.01
CA MET A 4 11.95 -46.56 19.46
C MET A 4 12.41 -45.51 18.44
N GLY A 5 11.58 -44.99 17.55
CA GLY A 5 10.29 -44.36 17.83
C GLY A 5 10.55 -42.86 17.82
N GLY A 6 10.76 -42.29 16.63
CA GLY A 6 11.10 -40.88 16.45
C GLY A 6 9.93 -39.97 16.79
N CYS A 7 10.15 -38.99 17.67
CA CYS A 7 9.30 -37.81 17.78
C CYS A 7 9.65 -36.87 16.61
N GLY A 8 9.02 -37.08 15.47
CA GLY A 8 8.89 -36.06 14.44
C GLY A 8 7.81 -35.07 14.86
N GLY A 9 8.14 -34.14 15.76
CA GLY A 9 7.31 -32.96 15.97
C GLY A 9 7.45 -32.08 14.74
N SER A 10 6.54 -32.22 13.77
CA SER A 10 6.39 -31.21 12.72
C SER A 10 6.00 -29.92 13.43
N ALA A 11 6.88 -28.92 13.44
CA ALA A 11 6.48 -27.56 13.77
C ALA A 11 5.27 -27.21 12.89
N PRO A 12 4.24 -26.53 13.42
CA PRO A 12 3.17 -26.01 12.58
C PRO A 12 3.84 -25.14 11.51
N LYS A 13 3.62 -25.51 10.25
CA LYS A 13 4.04 -24.70 9.11
C LYS A 13 3.36 -23.35 9.30
N ALA A 14 4.12 -22.26 9.31
CA ALA A 14 3.52 -20.93 9.32
C ALA A 14 2.58 -20.83 8.12
N THR A 15 1.30 -20.63 8.38
CA THR A 15 0.28 -20.49 7.34
C THR A 15 -0.15 -19.04 7.32
N PHE A 16 0.11 -18.36 6.21
CA PHE A 16 -0.48 -17.07 5.94
C PHE A 16 -1.96 -17.24 5.61
N GLU A 17 -2.83 -16.47 6.27
CA GLU A 17 -4.27 -16.45 6.01
C GLU A 17 -4.84 -15.04 6.15
N THR A 18 -5.72 -14.65 5.23
CA THR A 18 -6.50 -13.41 5.35
C THR A 18 -7.79 -13.66 6.12
N SER A 19 -8.20 -12.71 6.94
CA SER A 19 -9.42 -12.75 7.75
C SER A 19 -10.44 -11.70 7.30
N PRO A 20 -11.73 -11.86 7.68
CA PRO A 20 -12.73 -10.83 7.47
C PRO A 20 -12.37 -9.50 8.12
N ALA A 21 -12.94 -8.43 7.59
CA ALA A 21 -12.87 -7.08 8.13
C ALA A 21 -13.32 -6.99 9.60
N LEU A 22 -12.63 -6.18 10.39
CA LEU A 22 -13.02 -5.80 11.75
C LEU A 22 -14.16 -4.78 11.74
N SER A 23 -14.86 -4.66 12.88
CA SER A 23 -15.94 -3.69 13.05
C SER A 23 -15.41 -2.27 13.26
N ASP A 24 -16.21 -1.25 12.94
CA ASP A 24 -15.86 0.17 13.19
C ASP A 24 -15.52 0.44 14.67
N ALA A 25 -16.15 -0.30 15.59
CA ALA A 25 -15.87 -0.19 17.01
C ALA A 25 -14.44 -0.63 17.36
N ASP A 26 -13.94 -1.68 16.69
CA ASP A 26 -12.59 -2.21 16.88
C ASP A 26 -11.51 -1.33 16.25
N LEU A 27 -11.88 -0.57 15.21
CA LEU A 27 -10.96 0.32 14.49
C LEU A 27 -10.92 1.75 15.04
N LYS A 28 -11.85 2.10 15.93
CA LYS A 28 -12.01 3.45 16.44
C LYS A 28 -10.71 3.98 17.05
N GLY A 29 -10.20 5.07 16.46
CA GLY A 29 -9.00 5.76 16.94
C GLY A 29 -7.68 5.18 16.43
N LEU A 30 -7.69 4.18 15.56
CA LEU A 30 -6.49 3.61 14.93
C LEU A 30 -6.06 4.31 13.64
N TYR A 31 -6.85 5.27 13.14
CA TYR A 31 -6.53 5.98 11.92
C TYR A 31 -7.01 7.44 11.99
N PRO A 32 -6.28 8.40 11.39
CA PRO A 32 -6.77 9.74 11.15
C PRO A 32 -7.66 9.78 9.91
N GLY A 33 -8.53 10.78 9.85
CA GLY A 33 -9.37 11.04 8.67
C GLY A 33 -10.36 9.91 8.36
N THR A 34 -10.50 9.62 7.07
CA THR A 34 -11.42 8.62 6.53
C THR A 34 -10.68 7.31 6.28
N LEU A 35 -11.18 6.21 6.84
CA LEU A 35 -10.70 4.87 6.50
C LEU A 35 -11.10 4.54 5.06
N LEU A 36 -10.13 4.13 4.25
CA LEU A 36 -10.35 3.70 2.87
C LEU A 36 -10.48 2.18 2.78
N THR A 37 -9.58 1.45 3.43
CA THR A 37 -9.62 -0.01 3.48
C THR A 37 -8.88 -0.57 4.68
N GLN A 38 -9.16 -1.82 4.99
CA GLN A 38 -8.45 -2.63 5.97
C GLN A 38 -8.08 -3.99 5.35
N VAL A 39 -6.91 -4.50 5.69
CA VAL A 39 -6.49 -5.87 5.38
C VAL A 39 -6.13 -6.56 6.70
N VAL A 40 -6.92 -7.57 7.05
CA VAL A 40 -6.72 -8.37 8.27
C VAL A 40 -6.10 -9.70 7.86
N PHE A 41 -5.02 -10.10 8.52
CA PHE A 41 -4.33 -11.34 8.21
C PHE A 41 -3.65 -11.93 9.44
N GLU A 42 -3.23 -13.18 9.33
CA GLU A 42 -2.33 -13.86 10.24
C GLU A 42 -1.18 -14.42 9.42
N ASP A 43 0.04 -14.25 9.91
CA ASP A 43 1.27 -14.75 9.28
C ASP A 43 2.23 -15.27 10.37
N ILE A 44 3.47 -15.59 10.01
CA ILE A 44 4.48 -16.07 10.94
C ILE A 44 4.78 -15.11 12.11
N ASP A 45 4.47 -13.81 11.98
CA ASP A 45 4.61 -12.83 13.06
C ASP A 45 3.33 -12.66 13.89
N GLY A 46 2.28 -13.42 13.59
CA GLY A 46 0.97 -13.37 14.24
C GLY A 46 -0.02 -12.44 13.55
N ALA A 47 -1.02 -11.97 14.30
CA ALA A 47 -2.12 -11.19 13.76
C ALA A 47 -1.64 -9.82 13.24
N GLY A 48 -1.97 -9.52 11.98
CA GLY A 48 -1.71 -8.28 11.27
C GLY A 48 -3.00 -7.55 10.89
N LEU A 49 -2.96 -6.23 11.01
CA LEU A 49 -4.01 -5.33 10.54
C LEU A 49 -3.34 -4.16 9.81
N LEU A 50 -3.48 -4.11 8.50
CA LEU A 50 -3.08 -2.97 7.68
C LEU A 50 -4.30 -2.06 7.52
N LEU A 51 -4.15 -0.78 7.88
CA LEU A 51 -5.15 0.26 7.67
C LEU A 51 -4.63 1.29 6.68
N LEU A 52 -5.46 1.65 5.70
CA LEU A 52 -5.22 2.78 4.81
C LEU A 52 -6.25 3.86 5.05
N SER A 53 -5.80 5.09 5.25
CA SER A 53 -6.69 6.24 5.44
C SER A 53 -6.28 7.45 4.62
N ARG A 54 -7.23 8.37 4.45
CA ARG A 54 -7.07 9.63 3.74
C ARG A 54 -7.56 10.76 4.63
N SER A 55 -6.78 11.83 4.74
CA SER A 55 -7.19 13.06 5.40
C SER A 55 -6.92 14.26 4.51
N GLU A 56 -7.78 15.26 4.60
CA GLU A 56 -7.64 16.52 3.89
C GLU A 56 -7.38 17.64 4.90
N SER A 57 -6.50 18.57 4.55
CA SER A 57 -6.19 19.74 5.37
C SER A 57 -5.75 20.91 4.48
N THR A 58 -5.86 22.12 5.00
CA THR A 58 -5.30 23.31 4.36
C THR A 58 -4.10 23.78 5.16
N MET A 59 -2.94 23.82 4.51
CA MET A 59 -1.73 24.39 5.06
C MET A 59 -1.84 25.93 5.03
N PRO A 60 -1.54 26.62 6.13
CA PRO A 60 -1.63 28.07 6.16
C PRO A 60 -0.60 28.69 5.22
N ALA A 61 -0.96 29.84 4.65
CA ALA A 61 -0.06 30.68 3.88
C ALA A 61 1.22 31.03 4.66
N GLU A 62 2.37 30.92 4.00
CA GLU A 62 3.65 31.44 4.50
C GLU A 62 3.96 32.81 3.84
N GLY A 63 3.87 33.89 4.62
CA GLY A 63 4.13 35.24 4.09
C GLY A 63 3.02 35.76 3.17
N ASP A 64 3.37 36.05 1.91
CA ASP A 64 2.46 36.58 0.89
C ASP A 64 1.87 35.49 -0.03
N GLU A 65 2.11 34.21 0.28
CA GLU A 65 1.61 33.05 -0.48
C GLU A 65 0.14 32.75 -0.16
N ASP A 66 -0.52 31.97 -1.02
CA ASP A 66 -1.87 31.47 -0.75
C ASP A 66 -1.82 30.20 0.11
N PRO A 67 -2.87 29.90 0.92
CA PRO A 67 -3.00 28.62 1.60
C PRO A 67 -2.99 27.45 0.61
N VAL A 68 -2.34 26.35 0.98
CA VAL A 68 -2.16 25.19 0.08
C VAL A 68 -3.02 24.03 0.55
N GLU A 69 -3.80 23.45 -0.36
CA GLU A 69 -4.56 22.23 -0.07
C GLU A 69 -3.62 21.04 0.02
N GLN A 70 -3.90 20.14 0.97
CA GLN A 70 -3.13 18.93 1.19
C GLN A 70 -4.05 17.73 1.38
N ILE A 71 -3.79 16.66 0.63
CA ILE A 71 -4.28 15.31 0.92
C ILE A 71 -3.13 14.52 1.53
N THR A 72 -3.36 13.89 2.67
CA THR A 72 -2.42 12.91 3.25
C THR A 72 -3.00 11.51 3.09
N LEU A 73 -2.26 10.66 2.40
CA LEU A 73 -2.50 9.21 2.39
C LEU A 73 -1.68 8.57 3.50
N ARG A 74 -2.30 7.77 4.35
CA ARG A 74 -1.63 7.05 5.43
C ARG A 74 -1.77 5.55 5.25
N ALA A 75 -0.68 4.83 5.44
CA ALA A 75 -0.65 3.38 5.59
C ALA A 75 -0.06 3.02 6.94
N GLU A 76 -0.74 2.18 7.72
CA GLU A 76 -0.26 1.77 9.04
C GLU A 76 -0.51 0.29 9.28
N LEU A 77 0.56 -0.43 9.63
CA LEU A 77 0.50 -1.83 10.03
C LEU A 77 0.47 -1.91 11.55
N TYR A 78 -0.55 -2.58 12.06
CA TYR A 78 -0.69 -2.98 13.44
C TYR A 78 -0.43 -4.47 13.61
N ARG A 79 0.14 -4.84 14.76
CA ARG A 79 0.32 -6.21 15.21
C ARG A 79 -0.28 -6.40 16.59
N ARG A 80 -0.69 -7.63 16.91
CA ARG A 80 -1.04 -8.05 18.27
C ARG A 80 -0.62 -9.50 18.51
N ALA A 81 -0.23 -9.80 19.75
CA ALA A 81 0.26 -11.13 20.12
C ALA A 81 -0.87 -12.17 20.20
N ASP A 82 -2.08 -11.76 20.60
CA ASP A 82 -3.29 -12.57 20.64
C ASP A 82 -4.54 -11.69 20.51
N GLN A 83 -5.73 -12.31 20.51
CA GLN A 83 -7.00 -11.59 20.34
C GLN A 83 -7.36 -10.63 21.48
N ALA A 84 -6.85 -10.86 22.70
CA ALA A 84 -7.13 -10.04 23.87
C ALA A 84 -6.16 -8.86 23.99
N ALA A 85 -5.00 -8.93 23.34
CA ALA A 85 -4.01 -7.87 23.31
C ALA A 85 -4.46 -6.67 22.44
N PRO A 86 -4.14 -5.43 22.83
CA PRO A 86 -4.41 -4.26 22.01
C PRO A 86 -3.55 -4.28 20.73
N TRP A 87 -4.09 -3.70 19.66
CA TRP A 87 -3.33 -3.42 18.45
C TRP A 87 -2.17 -2.46 18.76
N THR A 88 -0.98 -2.83 18.33
CA THR A 88 0.23 -2.02 18.48
C THR A 88 0.75 -1.65 17.11
N SER A 89 0.97 -0.35 16.88
CA SER A 89 1.55 0.13 15.62
C SER A 89 2.95 -0.44 15.46
N ARG A 90 3.19 -1.12 14.34
CA ARG A 90 4.52 -1.59 13.94
C ARG A 90 5.19 -0.54 13.09
N TRP A 91 4.53 -0.05 12.05
CA TRP A 91 5.04 1.03 11.23
C TRP A 91 3.88 1.83 10.65
N SER A 92 4.12 3.10 10.40
CA SER A 92 3.23 3.99 9.67
C SER A 92 4.02 4.75 8.60
N VAL A 93 3.37 5.06 7.49
CA VAL A 93 3.86 5.98 6.47
C VAL A 93 2.76 6.99 6.20
N ASP A 94 3.10 8.27 6.32
CA ASP A 94 2.28 9.37 5.82
C ASP A 94 2.89 9.85 4.49
N ASP A 95 2.05 10.02 3.49
CA ASP A 95 2.38 10.53 2.16
C ASP A 95 1.55 11.80 1.92
N PRO A 96 2.08 12.99 2.26
CA PRO A 96 1.40 14.26 2.03
C PRO A 96 1.58 14.72 0.58
N ILE A 97 0.47 15.06 -0.07
CA ILE A 97 0.41 15.61 -1.43
C ILE A 97 -0.19 17.00 -1.34
N GLN A 98 0.55 17.98 -1.82
CA GLN A 98 0.17 19.38 -1.82
C GLN A 98 0.01 19.87 -3.25
N CYS A 99 -0.92 20.81 -3.46
CA CYS A 99 -1.13 21.42 -4.76
C CYS A 99 -1.49 22.89 -4.66
N GLU A 100 -0.78 23.74 -5.40
CA GLU A 100 -0.97 25.19 -5.40
C GLU A 100 -2.05 25.58 -6.42
N GLY A 101 -3.27 25.84 -5.94
CA GLY A 101 -4.33 26.49 -6.73
C GLY A 101 -4.85 25.71 -7.94
N LEU A 102 -4.53 24.42 -8.03
CA LEU A 102 -4.95 23.50 -9.10
C LEU A 102 -5.79 22.35 -8.53
N ASP A 103 -6.28 21.47 -9.41
CA ASP A 103 -7.04 20.30 -8.98
C ASP A 103 -6.12 19.32 -8.26
N LEU A 104 -6.43 19.03 -7.00
CA LEU A 104 -5.72 18.09 -6.15
C LEU A 104 -6.54 16.80 -6.00
N ASP A 105 -5.95 15.68 -6.37
CA ASP A 105 -6.49 14.36 -6.07
C ASP A 105 -5.40 13.40 -5.61
N ALA A 106 -5.75 12.49 -4.71
CA ALA A 106 -4.86 11.41 -4.28
C ALA A 106 -5.66 10.29 -3.62
N GLY A 107 -5.27 9.06 -3.92
CA GLY A 107 -5.96 7.86 -3.47
C GLY A 107 -5.10 6.61 -3.57
N TYR A 108 -5.68 5.50 -3.11
CA TYR A 108 -5.12 4.17 -3.29
C TYR A 108 -5.92 3.40 -4.33
N PHE A 109 -5.23 2.58 -5.12
CA PHE A 109 -5.86 1.54 -5.95
C PHE A 109 -6.28 0.40 -5.02
N LEU A 110 -7.46 0.51 -4.43
CA LEU A 110 -7.90 -0.37 -3.32
C LEU A 110 -7.96 -1.85 -3.72
N ASP A 111 -8.14 -2.16 -5.00
CA ASP A 111 -8.11 -3.52 -5.56
C ASP A 111 -6.68 -4.09 -5.66
N GLN A 112 -5.66 -3.23 -5.59
CA GLN A 112 -4.23 -3.59 -5.60
C GLN A 112 -3.59 -3.48 -4.20
N VAL A 113 -4.38 -3.19 -3.16
CA VAL A 113 -3.92 -3.20 -1.76
C VAL A 113 -4.14 -4.60 -1.18
N THR A 114 -3.05 -5.33 -0.94
CA THR A 114 -3.14 -6.74 -0.55
C THR A 114 -2.12 -7.13 0.52
N ALA A 115 -2.45 -8.17 1.28
CA ALA A 115 -1.48 -8.99 2.01
C ALA A 115 -1.44 -10.37 1.33
N THR A 116 -0.25 -10.87 1.01
CA THR A 116 -0.04 -12.14 0.31
C THR A 116 1.29 -12.73 0.70
N ASP A 117 1.36 -14.05 0.93
CA ASP A 117 2.62 -14.79 1.05
C ASP A 117 3.12 -15.18 -0.34
N LEU A 118 3.84 -14.27 -0.99
CA LEU A 118 4.28 -14.36 -2.38
C LEU A 118 5.37 -15.43 -2.55
N ASP A 119 6.32 -15.50 -1.62
CA ASP A 119 7.45 -16.43 -1.71
C ASP A 119 7.30 -17.71 -0.88
N ASN A 120 6.15 -17.88 -0.20
CA ASN A 120 5.77 -19.07 0.57
C ASN A 120 6.66 -19.30 1.80
N ASP A 121 7.15 -18.22 2.41
CA ASP A 121 7.91 -18.27 3.68
C ASP A 121 7.00 -18.18 4.92
N GLY A 122 5.69 -17.97 4.71
CA GLY A 122 4.68 -17.84 5.76
C GLY A 122 4.55 -16.43 6.33
N ARG A 123 5.28 -15.45 5.81
CA ARG A 123 5.16 -14.02 6.13
C ARG A 123 4.31 -13.33 5.07
N ALA A 124 3.57 -12.30 5.47
CA ALA A 124 2.84 -11.52 4.50
C ALA A 124 3.75 -10.48 3.82
N GLU A 125 3.73 -10.45 2.49
CA GLU A 125 4.10 -9.27 1.72
C GLU A 125 2.91 -8.34 1.56
N LEU A 126 3.11 -7.07 1.90
CA LEU A 126 2.08 -6.03 1.85
C LEU A 126 2.30 -5.16 0.62
N THR A 127 1.31 -5.14 -0.27
CA THR A 127 1.30 -4.32 -1.48
C THR A 127 0.43 -3.09 -1.28
N LEU A 128 0.97 -1.93 -1.59
CA LEU A 128 0.31 -0.63 -1.50
C LEU A 128 0.46 0.07 -2.85
N ALA A 129 -0.63 0.26 -3.59
CA ALA A 129 -0.61 1.03 -4.83
C ALA A 129 -1.39 2.33 -4.64
N SER A 130 -0.79 3.47 -4.97
CA SER A 130 -1.41 4.79 -4.86
C SER A 130 -1.20 5.64 -6.09
N HIS A 131 -2.04 6.65 -6.22
CA HIS A 131 -1.92 7.71 -7.20
C HIS A 131 -2.02 9.08 -6.53
N SER A 132 -1.44 10.08 -7.16
CA SER A 132 -1.68 11.48 -6.86
C SER A 132 -1.65 12.35 -8.11
N PHE A 133 -2.36 13.45 -8.04
CA PHE A 133 -2.52 14.40 -9.11
C PHE A 133 -2.52 15.81 -8.52
N CYS A 134 -1.71 16.68 -9.13
CA CYS A 134 -1.72 18.11 -8.90
C CYS A 134 -1.52 18.76 -10.26
N GLY A 135 -2.60 19.22 -10.88
CA GLY A 135 -2.57 19.60 -12.29
C GLY A 135 -3.86 20.23 -12.76
N GLY A 136 -3.92 20.55 -14.04
CA GLY A 136 -5.08 21.18 -14.64
C GLY A 136 -5.31 20.65 -16.05
N GLY A 137 -6.41 19.95 -16.25
CA GLY A 137 -6.73 19.32 -17.54
C GLY A 137 -6.31 17.86 -17.59
N VAL A 138 -5.70 17.45 -18.71
CA VAL A 138 -5.34 16.05 -18.98
C VAL A 138 -3.84 15.88 -18.81
N ASP A 139 -3.39 15.73 -17.56
CA ASP A 139 -2.00 15.47 -17.20
C ASP A 139 -1.84 14.05 -16.61
N PRO A 140 -0.64 13.44 -16.72
CA PRO A 140 -0.37 12.17 -16.07
C PRO A 140 -0.46 12.27 -14.55
N GLN A 141 -1.03 11.25 -13.91
CA GLN A 141 -0.99 11.09 -12.47
C GLN A 141 0.32 10.46 -12.03
N GLN A 142 0.84 10.88 -10.89
CA GLN A 142 1.95 10.21 -10.25
C GLN A 142 1.46 8.88 -9.68
N LEU A 143 2.13 7.79 -10.03
CA LEU A 143 1.84 6.43 -9.59
C LEU A 143 2.94 5.92 -8.66
N ARG A 144 2.53 5.19 -7.62
CA ARG A 144 3.46 4.58 -6.67
C ARG A 144 3.00 3.17 -6.30
N ILE A 145 3.95 2.25 -6.26
CA ILE A 145 3.76 0.90 -5.70
C ILE A 145 4.80 0.72 -4.61
N GLY A 146 4.34 0.47 -3.39
CA GLY A 146 5.17 0.01 -2.27
C GLY A 146 4.91 -1.47 -2.00
N LEU A 147 5.96 -2.28 -1.97
CA LEU A 147 5.91 -3.67 -1.52
C LEU A 147 6.77 -3.83 -0.26
N ARG A 148 6.17 -4.30 0.83
CA ARG A 148 6.86 -4.53 2.11
C ARG A 148 6.93 -6.01 2.42
N GLN A 149 8.13 -6.48 2.76
CA GLN A 149 8.40 -7.83 3.26
C GLN A 149 9.17 -7.72 4.59
N GLY A 150 8.46 -7.81 5.72
CA GLY A 150 9.06 -7.50 7.02
C GLY A 150 9.67 -6.09 7.05
N GLU A 151 10.99 -6.00 7.23
CA GLU A 151 11.75 -4.73 7.20
C GLU A 151 12.13 -4.27 5.79
N GLN A 152 12.08 -5.17 4.79
CA GLN A 152 12.43 -4.83 3.42
C GLN A 152 11.29 -4.04 2.78
N TYR A 153 11.66 -3.02 2.02
CA TYR A 153 10.76 -2.18 1.25
C TYR A 153 11.28 -2.08 -0.18
N TYR A 154 10.37 -2.23 -1.12
CA TYR A 154 10.61 -2.09 -2.54
C TYR A 154 9.62 -1.08 -3.09
N GLU A 155 10.09 -0.21 -3.98
CA GLU A 155 9.27 0.86 -4.54
C GLU A 155 9.37 0.94 -6.06
N VAL A 156 8.22 1.22 -6.67
CA VAL A 156 8.10 1.71 -8.04
C VAL A 156 7.44 3.08 -7.99
N ARG A 157 8.00 4.02 -8.74
CA ARG A 157 7.41 5.34 -9.01
C ARG A 157 7.23 5.51 -10.51
N GLY A 158 6.29 6.34 -10.92
CA GLY A 158 6.11 6.62 -12.33
C GLY A 158 4.92 7.52 -12.59
N GLU A 159 4.53 7.58 -13.86
CA GLU A 159 3.39 8.35 -14.31
C GLU A 159 2.35 7.45 -14.97
N SER A 160 1.08 7.82 -14.91
CA SER A 160 0.04 7.15 -15.68
C SER A 160 0.21 7.43 -17.17
N LEU A 161 -0.04 6.43 -17.99
CA LEU A 161 -0.14 6.57 -19.43
C LEU A 161 -1.43 7.30 -19.80
N VAL A 162 -1.31 8.45 -20.45
CA VAL A 162 -2.41 9.23 -20.98
C VAL A 162 -2.57 8.92 -22.47
N GLU A 163 -3.80 8.59 -22.88
CA GLU A 163 -4.16 8.35 -24.28
C GLU A 163 -5.37 9.21 -24.66
N VAL A 164 -5.15 10.24 -25.49
CA VAL A 164 -6.21 11.12 -26.01
C VAL A 164 -6.45 10.81 -27.49
N GLU A 165 -7.73 10.71 -27.89
CA GLU A 165 -8.08 10.40 -29.27
C GLU A 165 -7.52 11.45 -30.25
N GLY A 166 -6.67 11.01 -31.16
CA GLY A 166 -6.06 11.87 -32.18
C GLY A 166 -4.67 12.40 -31.82
N ASP A 167 -4.23 12.23 -30.57
CA ASP A 167 -2.90 12.63 -30.09
C ASP A 167 -2.00 11.42 -29.85
N ALA A 168 -0.68 11.66 -29.78
CA ALA A 168 0.27 10.63 -29.39
C ALA A 168 0.18 10.40 -27.87
N PRO A 169 0.24 9.13 -27.39
CA PRO A 169 0.29 8.85 -25.96
C PRO A 169 1.50 9.50 -25.29
N PHE A 170 1.33 9.92 -24.03
CA PHE A 170 2.38 10.51 -23.20
C PHE A 170 2.24 10.08 -21.73
N GLY A 171 3.29 10.29 -20.94
CA GLY A 171 3.41 9.68 -19.61
C GLY A 171 3.73 8.18 -19.69
N GLY A 172 3.46 7.46 -18.60
CA GLY A 172 3.67 6.02 -18.51
C GLY A 172 5.10 5.63 -18.10
N GLU A 173 5.96 6.59 -17.76
CA GLU A 173 7.28 6.34 -17.23
C GLU A 173 7.20 5.49 -15.96
N ARG A 174 8.16 4.58 -15.82
CA ARG A 174 8.30 3.71 -14.65
C ARG A 174 9.73 3.72 -14.18
N GLN A 175 9.92 3.88 -12.89
CA GLN A 175 11.20 3.84 -12.21
C GLN A 175 11.15 2.88 -11.03
N ASP A 176 11.92 1.80 -11.13
CA ASP A 176 12.10 0.82 -10.07
C ASP A 176 13.24 1.26 -9.14
N ASP A 177 13.07 1.06 -7.84
CA ASP A 177 14.17 1.27 -6.91
C ASP A 177 15.25 0.18 -7.03
N SER A 178 16.45 0.48 -6.51
CA SER A 178 17.58 -0.45 -6.59
C SER A 178 17.35 -1.75 -5.80
N ALA A 179 16.50 -1.72 -4.78
CA ALA A 179 16.17 -2.89 -3.97
C ALA A 179 15.31 -3.87 -4.77
N LEU A 180 14.32 -3.38 -5.50
CA LEU A 180 13.41 -4.15 -6.35
C LEU A 180 14.19 -4.82 -7.47
N ALA A 181 15.15 -4.13 -8.08
CA ALA A 181 16.02 -4.70 -9.12
C ALA A 181 16.78 -5.95 -8.63
N SER A 182 17.06 -6.02 -7.33
CA SER A 182 17.75 -7.15 -6.68
C SER A 182 16.81 -8.15 -5.99
N ALA A 183 15.50 -7.89 -6.00
CA ALA A 183 14.50 -8.71 -5.33
C ALA A 183 14.30 -10.06 -6.03
N SER A 184 13.66 -10.99 -5.31
CA SER A 184 13.36 -12.31 -5.85
C SER A 184 12.51 -12.19 -7.13
N PRO A 185 12.63 -13.13 -8.08
CA PRO A 185 11.83 -13.09 -9.31
C PRO A 185 10.32 -13.05 -9.06
N VAL A 186 9.85 -13.67 -7.97
CA VAL A 186 8.42 -13.72 -7.63
C VAL A 186 7.91 -12.35 -7.18
N LEU A 187 8.70 -11.62 -6.36
CA LEU A 187 8.34 -10.27 -5.93
C LEU A 187 8.33 -9.30 -7.12
N ARG A 188 9.35 -9.37 -7.99
CA ARG A 188 9.40 -8.53 -9.20
C ARG A 188 8.22 -8.79 -10.13
N ALA A 189 7.89 -10.06 -10.39
CA ALA A 189 6.76 -10.42 -11.24
C ALA A 189 5.41 -9.95 -10.65
N HIS A 190 5.26 -9.98 -9.32
CA HIS A 190 4.08 -9.43 -8.66
C HIS A 190 3.98 -7.91 -8.86
N VAL A 191 5.06 -7.18 -8.63
CA VAL A 191 5.09 -5.72 -8.83
C VAL A 191 4.81 -5.36 -10.31
N ASP A 192 5.35 -6.11 -11.27
CA ASP A 192 5.05 -5.92 -12.68
C ASP A 192 3.56 -6.08 -12.99
N LYS A 193 2.91 -7.08 -12.38
CA LYS A 193 1.47 -7.29 -12.53
C LYS A 193 0.66 -6.13 -11.94
N VAL A 194 1.05 -5.62 -10.78
CA VAL A 194 0.40 -4.46 -10.14
C VAL A 194 0.57 -3.23 -11.03
N TRP A 195 1.77 -2.98 -11.57
CA TRP A 195 2.02 -1.88 -12.50
C TRP A 195 1.09 -1.94 -13.72
N GLU A 196 0.97 -3.10 -14.36
CA GLU A 196 0.09 -3.28 -15.51
C GLU A 196 -1.38 -3.01 -15.19
N ALA A 197 -1.82 -3.25 -13.95
CA ALA A 197 -3.17 -2.96 -13.50
C ALA A 197 -3.42 -1.46 -13.29
N ILE A 198 -2.41 -0.69 -12.87
CA ILE A 198 -2.58 0.71 -12.47
C ILE A 198 -2.05 1.74 -13.48
N LYS A 199 -1.25 1.33 -14.46
CA LYS A 199 -0.50 2.25 -15.35
C LYS A 199 -1.37 3.21 -16.17
N ARG A 200 -2.69 3.06 -16.17
CA ARG A 200 -3.65 3.95 -16.85
C ARG A 200 -4.34 4.92 -15.89
N GLY A 201 -3.91 4.99 -14.63
CA GLY A 201 -4.56 5.77 -13.59
C GLY A 201 -5.83 5.12 -13.04
N PRO A 202 -6.48 5.73 -12.04
CA PRO A 202 -7.72 5.24 -11.46
C PRO A 202 -8.87 5.29 -12.49
N PRO A 203 -9.82 4.34 -12.44
CA PRO A 203 -10.97 4.35 -13.34
C PRO A 203 -11.79 5.63 -13.16
N GLY A 204 -12.04 6.34 -14.27
CA GLY A 204 -12.79 7.60 -14.24
C GLY A 204 -11.94 8.85 -13.99
N ALA A 205 -10.61 8.73 -13.98
CA ALA A 205 -9.73 9.87 -14.26
C ALA A 205 -10.11 10.47 -15.64
N PRO A 206 -10.19 11.81 -15.77
CA PRO A 206 -10.53 12.48 -17.02
C PRO A 206 -9.56 12.17 -18.15
#